data_AF-A0A7J8S9T0-F1
#
_entry.id   AF-A0A7J8S9T0-F1
#
_cell.length_a   1.000
_cell.length_b   1.000
_cell.length_c   1.000
_cell.angle_alpha   90.00
_cell.angle_beta   90.00
_cell.angle_gamma   90.00
#
_symmetry.space_group_name_H-M   'P 1'
#
loop_
_entity.id
_entity.type
_entity.pdbx_description
1 polymer ?
#
loop_
_entity_poly.entity_id
_entity_poly.type
_entity_poly.pdbx_seq_one_letter_code
_entity_poly.pdbx_strand_id
1 'polypeptide(L)'
;MDIVGISEEEQEAIFCVVAAILHLGNIEFAKGADVDSSVIKDEKSRFHLNMTAELLKCDIKSLENALIKRVMVTPEEIITRTLDPVAAVGSRDALAKTIYSRLFDWLVDKINFSIGQDPNSKQLIGVLDIYGFESFKLNSFEQFCINFTNEKLQQHFNQHVFKMEQEEYTKEEINWSYIEFVDNQDVLDLIEKV
;
A
#
# COMPACT_ATOMS: atom_id res chain seq x y z
N MET A 1 16.49 -15.19 -5.72
CA MET A 1 15.64 -15.20 -4.51
C MET A 1 15.62 -16.58 -3.84
N ASP A 2 16.56 -17.43 -4.23
CA ASP A 2 16.62 -18.85 -3.91
C ASP A 2 16.91 -19.11 -2.42
N ILE A 3 17.67 -18.21 -1.78
CA ILE A 3 18.02 -18.30 -0.36
C ILE A 3 16.78 -18.25 0.53
N VAL A 4 15.75 -17.48 0.14
CA VAL A 4 14.48 -17.35 0.85
C VAL A 4 13.40 -18.30 0.30
N GLY A 5 13.82 -19.36 -0.40
CA GLY A 5 12.93 -20.44 -0.84
C GLY A 5 11.99 -20.08 -1.99
N ILE A 6 12.26 -18.99 -2.72
CA ILE A 6 11.48 -18.62 -3.91
C ILE A 6 12.09 -19.32 -5.13
N SER A 7 11.33 -20.19 -5.79
CA SER A 7 11.79 -20.99 -6.93
C SER A 7 12.06 -20.14 -8.18
N GLU A 8 12.73 -20.70 -9.20
CA GLU A 8 12.92 -20.00 -10.49
C GLU A 8 11.57 -19.69 -11.17
N GLU A 9 10.61 -20.62 -11.11
CA GLU A 9 9.26 -20.42 -11.63
C GLU A 9 8.53 -19.28 -10.91
N GLU A 10 8.66 -19.20 -9.57
CA GLU A 10 8.09 -18.12 -8.78
C GLU A 10 8.78 -16.78 -9.07
N GLN A 11 10.10 -16.77 -9.28
CA GLN A 11 10.85 -15.58 -9.70
C GLN A 11 10.37 -15.06 -11.05
N GLU A 12 10.21 -15.95 -12.03
CA GLU A 12 9.67 -15.59 -13.32
C GLU A 12 8.23 -15.07 -13.22
N ALA A 13 7.40 -15.66 -12.35
CA ALA A 13 6.05 -15.16 -12.08
C ALA A 13 6.08 -13.74 -11.46
N ILE A 14 6.96 -13.46 -10.50
CA ILE A 14 7.15 -12.12 -9.93
C ILE A 14 7.52 -11.13 -11.04
N PHE A 15 8.48 -11.47 -11.89
CA PHE A 15 8.90 -10.60 -12.98
C PHE A 15 7.80 -10.37 -14.01
N CYS A 16 7.00 -11.40 -14.33
CA CYS A 16 5.83 -11.26 -15.19
C CYS A 16 4.81 -10.28 -14.60
N VAL A 17 4.52 -10.36 -13.29
CA VAL A 17 3.60 -9.45 -12.61
C VAL A 17 4.11 -8.01 -12.65
N VAL A 18 5.40 -7.78 -12.34
CA VAL A 18 5.99 -6.44 -12.39
C VAL A 18 6.00 -5.89 -13.83
N ALA A 19 6.36 -6.70 -14.82
CA ALA A 19 6.31 -6.31 -16.23
C ALA A 19 4.87 -5.98 -16.68
N ALA A 20 3.88 -6.73 -16.21
CA ALA A 20 2.47 -6.47 -16.50
C ALA A 20 2.02 -5.11 -15.97
N ILE A 21 2.47 -4.73 -14.76
CA ILE A 21 2.20 -3.41 -14.16
C ILE A 21 2.85 -2.27 -14.98
N LEU A 22 4.08 -2.47 -15.46
CA LEU A 22 4.76 -1.49 -16.32
C LEU A 22 4.04 -1.31 -17.66
N HIS A 23 3.58 -2.40 -18.27
CA HIS A 23 2.74 -2.32 -19.48
C HIS A 23 1.40 -1.66 -19.19
N LEU A 24 0.76 -2.02 -18.07
CA LEU A 24 -0.52 -1.45 -17.66
C LEU A 24 -0.43 0.07 -17.53
N GLY A 25 0.65 0.60 -16.93
CA GLY A 25 0.87 2.05 -16.78
C GLY A 25 1.00 2.82 -18.09
N ASN A 26 1.33 2.15 -19.21
CA ASN A 26 1.47 2.76 -20.52
C ASN A 26 0.17 2.70 -21.36
N ILE A 27 -0.92 2.16 -20.83
CA ILE A 27 -2.22 2.18 -21.50
C ILE A 27 -2.84 3.58 -21.36
N GLU A 28 -3.09 4.23 -22.48
CA GLU A 28 -3.77 5.53 -22.54
C GLU A 28 -5.20 5.39 -23.09
N PHE A 29 -6.07 6.30 -22.65
CA PHE A 29 -7.48 6.32 -23.01
C PHE A 29 -7.84 7.61 -23.76
N ALA A 30 -8.70 7.49 -24.78
CA ALA A 30 -9.29 8.62 -25.50
C ALA A 30 -10.79 8.69 -25.25
N LYS A 31 -11.40 9.84 -25.55
CA LYS A 31 -12.87 9.96 -25.53
C LYS A 31 -13.50 9.01 -26.54
N GLY A 32 -14.52 8.27 -26.10
CA GLY A 32 -15.32 7.42 -26.96
C GLY A 32 -16.37 8.22 -27.75
N ALA A 33 -17.31 7.49 -28.35
CA ALA A 33 -18.39 8.08 -29.15
C ALA A 33 -19.37 8.90 -28.32
N ASP A 34 -19.62 8.47 -27.07
CA ASP A 34 -20.48 9.19 -26.13
C ASP A 34 -19.65 10.13 -25.24
N VAL A 35 -20.27 11.23 -24.77
CA VAL A 35 -19.60 12.30 -24.00
C VAL A 35 -18.87 11.78 -22.75
N ASP A 36 -19.43 10.78 -22.07
CA ASP A 36 -18.91 10.20 -20.83
C ASP A 36 -18.30 8.79 -21.03
N SER A 37 -17.80 8.51 -22.23
CA SER A 37 -17.22 7.22 -22.58
C SER A 37 -15.73 7.32 -22.91
N SER A 38 -15.03 6.19 -22.78
CA SER A 38 -13.63 6.06 -23.14
C SER A 38 -13.39 4.84 -24.00
N VAL A 39 -12.31 4.92 -24.78
CA VAL A 39 -11.77 3.83 -25.60
C VAL A 39 -10.25 3.82 -25.45
N ILE A 40 -9.62 2.70 -25.78
CA ILE A 40 -8.16 2.63 -25.89
C ILE A 40 -7.69 3.63 -26.95
N LYS A 41 -6.70 4.47 -26.62
CA LYS A 41 -6.32 5.64 -27.41
C LYS A 41 -5.77 5.30 -28.80
N ASP A 42 -4.85 4.36 -28.87
CA ASP A 42 -4.10 4.03 -30.09
C ASP A 42 -3.57 2.58 -30.08
N GLU A 43 -2.97 2.17 -31.19
CA GLU A 43 -2.36 0.84 -31.35
C GLU A 43 -1.24 0.56 -30.35
N LYS A 44 -0.54 1.60 -29.87
CA LYS A 44 0.50 1.45 -28.85
C LYS A 44 -0.11 1.08 -27.50
N SER A 45 -1.20 1.75 -27.11
CA SER A 45 -1.97 1.44 -25.91
C SER A 45 -2.62 0.06 -26.01
N ARG A 46 -3.09 -0.32 -27.21
CA ARG A 46 -3.62 -1.66 -27.51
C ARG A 46 -2.55 -2.75 -27.36
N PHE A 47 -1.34 -2.50 -27.85
CA PHE A 47 -0.20 -3.41 -27.65
C PHE A 47 0.09 -3.61 -26.15
N HIS A 48 0.13 -2.54 -25.37
CA HIS A 48 0.35 -2.63 -23.93
C HIS A 48 -0.77 -3.37 -23.19
N LEU A 49 -2.04 -3.13 -23.56
CA LEU A 49 -3.18 -3.89 -23.04
C LEU A 49 -3.04 -5.40 -23.32
N ASN A 50 -2.69 -5.77 -24.55
CA ASN A 50 -2.52 -7.16 -24.93
C ASN A 50 -1.38 -7.82 -24.14
N MET A 51 -0.24 -7.12 -24.01
CA MET A 51 0.91 -7.61 -23.25
C MET A 51 0.59 -7.77 -21.76
N THR A 52 -0.12 -6.81 -21.15
CA THR A 52 -0.59 -6.94 -19.76
C THR A 52 -1.49 -8.17 -19.60
N ALA A 53 -2.43 -8.40 -20.52
CA ALA A 53 -3.32 -9.56 -20.45
C ALA A 53 -2.57 -10.89 -20.63
N GLU A 54 -1.58 -10.95 -21.53
CA GLU A 54 -0.73 -12.13 -21.74
C GLU A 54 0.09 -12.46 -20.49
N LEU A 55 0.76 -11.47 -19.91
CA LEU A 55 1.58 -11.65 -18.70
C LEU A 55 0.74 -12.03 -17.47
N LEU A 56 -0.47 -11.46 -17.33
CA LEU A 56 -1.42 -11.83 -16.27
C LEU A 56 -2.24 -13.08 -16.61
N LYS A 57 -2.04 -13.67 -17.80
CA LYS A 57 -2.76 -14.86 -18.30
C LYS A 57 -4.29 -14.70 -18.20
N CYS A 58 -4.80 -13.53 -18.57
CA CYS A 58 -6.23 -13.22 -18.53
C CYS A 58 -6.78 -12.82 -19.91
N ASP A 59 -8.11 -12.81 -20.05
CA ASP A 59 -8.75 -12.42 -21.30
C ASP A 59 -8.62 -10.91 -21.54
N ILE A 60 -8.14 -10.54 -22.73
CA ILE A 60 -7.89 -9.15 -23.13
C ILE A 60 -9.16 -8.30 -23.03
N LYS A 61 -10.30 -8.83 -23.49
CA LYS A 61 -11.57 -8.07 -23.48
C LYS A 61 -12.09 -7.85 -22.07
N SER A 62 -11.92 -8.85 -21.20
CA SER A 62 -12.28 -8.76 -19.79
C SER A 62 -11.43 -7.72 -19.07
N LEU A 63 -10.12 -7.69 -19.33
CA LEU A 63 -9.22 -6.65 -18.81
C LEU A 63 -9.61 -5.26 -19.33
N GLU A 64 -9.85 -5.11 -20.65
CA GLU A 64 -10.30 -3.84 -21.23
C GLU A 64 -11.59 -3.36 -20.57
N ASN A 65 -12.59 -4.23 -20.43
CA ASN A 65 -13.85 -3.92 -19.76
C ASN A 65 -13.64 -3.52 -18.31
N ALA A 66 -12.75 -4.17 -17.56
CA ALA A 66 -12.45 -3.80 -16.18
C ALA A 66 -11.82 -2.40 -16.07
N LEU A 67 -11.07 -1.97 -17.09
CA LEU A 67 -10.45 -0.65 -17.12
C LEU A 67 -11.43 0.46 -17.52
N ILE A 68 -12.31 0.21 -18.49
CA ILE A 68 -13.14 1.26 -19.09
C ILE A 68 -14.62 1.19 -18.71
N LYS A 69 -15.08 0.14 -18.01
CA LYS A 69 -16.49 -0.01 -17.61
C LYS A 69 -16.62 -0.13 -16.10
N ARG A 70 -17.72 0.43 -15.59
CA ARG A 70 -18.19 0.25 -14.23
C ARG A 70 -19.47 -0.55 -14.24
N VAL A 71 -19.48 -1.62 -13.47
CA VAL A 71 -20.66 -2.44 -13.22
C VAL A 71 -21.27 -2.02 -11.89
N MET A 72 -22.55 -1.66 -11.90
CA MET A 72 -23.33 -1.31 -10.70
C MET A 72 -24.46 -2.32 -10.57
N VAL A 73 -24.47 -3.04 -9.45
CA VAL A 73 -25.50 -4.03 -9.15
C VAL A 73 -26.54 -3.38 -8.25
N THR A 74 -27.76 -3.26 -8.73
CA THR A 74 -28.93 -2.88 -7.92
C THR A 74 -29.78 -4.13 -7.65
N PRO A 75 -30.74 -4.09 -6.72
CA PRO A 75 -31.65 -5.22 -6.49
C PRO A 75 -32.47 -5.64 -7.73
N GLU A 76 -32.67 -4.72 -8.67
CA GLU A 76 -33.53 -4.92 -9.85
C GLU A 76 -32.72 -5.28 -11.11
N GLU A 77 -31.51 -4.73 -11.27
CA GLU A 77 -30.73 -4.93 -12.49
C GLU A 77 -29.21 -4.73 -12.31
N ILE A 78 -28.46 -5.15 -13.33
CA ILE A 78 -27.01 -4.91 -13.46
C ILE A 78 -26.81 -3.83 -14.52
N ILE A 79 -26.41 -2.64 -14.08
CA ILE A 79 -26.15 -1.49 -14.94
C ILE A 79 -24.66 -1.45 -15.26
N THR A 80 -24.31 -1.57 -16.54
CA THR A 80 -22.92 -1.39 -17.00
C THR A 80 -22.80 -0.05 -17.72
N ARG A 81 -21.92 0.83 -17.22
CA ARG A 81 -21.65 2.14 -17.82
C ARG A 81 -20.17 2.27 -18.17
N THR A 82 -19.88 2.85 -19.32
CA THR A 82 -18.50 3.20 -19.69
C THR A 82 -18.03 4.39 -18.84
N LEU A 83 -16.75 4.38 -18.48
CA LEU A 83 -16.08 5.45 -17.77
C LEU A 83 -15.58 6.50 -18.75
N ASP A 84 -15.50 7.75 -18.32
CA ASP A 84 -14.74 8.77 -19.04
C ASP A 84 -13.22 8.47 -18.98
N PRO A 85 -12.38 9.12 -19.81
CA PRO A 85 -10.95 8.82 -19.84
C PRO A 85 -10.21 9.08 -18.51
N VAL A 86 -10.65 10.04 -17.69
CA VAL A 86 -10.02 10.35 -16.40
C VAL A 86 -10.33 9.25 -15.39
N ALA A 87 -11.59 8.81 -15.33
CA ALA A 87 -12.00 7.70 -14.49
C ALA A 87 -11.37 6.37 -14.94
N ALA A 88 -11.16 6.15 -16.24
CA ALA A 88 -10.45 4.99 -16.76
C ALA A 88 -8.96 4.97 -16.34
N VAL A 89 -8.28 6.13 -16.35
CA VAL A 89 -6.93 6.27 -15.77
C VAL A 89 -6.93 5.93 -14.28
N GLY A 90 -7.92 6.44 -13.53
CA GLY A 90 -8.09 6.10 -12.12
C GLY A 90 -8.26 4.59 -11.89
N SER A 91 -9.08 3.92 -12.72
CA SER A 91 -9.29 2.47 -12.68
C SER A 91 -8.00 1.70 -12.96
N ARG A 92 -7.26 2.08 -14.01
CA ARG A 92 -5.94 1.52 -14.36
C ARG A 92 -4.94 1.63 -13.21
N ASP A 93 -4.81 2.82 -12.63
CA ASP A 93 -3.85 3.07 -11.56
C ASP A 93 -4.25 2.35 -10.26
N ALA A 94 -5.55 2.26 -9.97
CA ALA A 94 -6.05 1.48 -8.86
C ALA A 94 -5.76 -0.02 -9.04
N LEU A 95 -5.96 -0.56 -10.24
CA LEU A 95 -5.62 -1.94 -10.56
C LEU A 95 -4.11 -2.20 -10.42
N ALA A 96 -3.27 -1.31 -10.95
CA ALA A 96 -1.82 -1.40 -10.82
C ALA A 96 -1.37 -1.43 -9.35
N LYS A 97 -1.86 -0.49 -8.53
CA LYS A 97 -1.58 -0.43 -7.09
C LYS A 97 -2.05 -1.70 -6.37
N THR A 98 -3.23 -2.21 -6.73
CA THR A 98 -3.79 -3.43 -6.13
C THR A 98 -2.93 -4.65 -6.45
N ILE A 99 -2.54 -4.83 -7.71
CA ILE A 99 -1.68 -5.95 -8.13
C ILE A 99 -0.33 -5.88 -7.39
N TYR A 100 0.29 -4.69 -7.33
CA TYR A 100 1.56 -4.52 -6.63
C TYR A 100 1.43 -4.81 -5.12
N SER A 101 0.38 -4.30 -4.47
CA SER A 101 0.11 -4.56 -3.06
C SER A 101 -0.02 -6.06 -2.79
N ARG A 102 -0.77 -6.79 -3.61
CA ARG A 102 -0.94 -8.24 -3.47
C ARG A 102 0.36 -9.01 -3.69
N LEU A 103 1.19 -8.57 -4.64
CA LEU A 103 2.52 -9.14 -4.84
C LEU A 103 3.41 -8.92 -3.62
N PHE A 104 3.39 -7.71 -3.05
CA PHE A 104 4.16 -7.37 -1.87
C PHE A 104 3.73 -8.20 -0.64
N ASP A 105 2.43 -8.31 -0.39
CA ASP A 105 1.89 -9.14 0.69
C ASP A 105 2.34 -10.60 0.54
N TRP A 106 2.23 -11.15 -0.69
CA TRP A 106 2.66 -12.51 -0.99
C TRP A 106 4.16 -12.72 -0.77
N LEU A 107 5.00 -11.73 -1.11
CA LEU A 107 6.45 -11.79 -0.87
C LEU A 107 6.75 -11.85 0.63
N VAL A 108 6.08 -11.02 1.43
CA VAL A 108 6.21 -11.02 2.89
C VAL A 108 5.81 -12.37 3.46
N ASP A 109 4.68 -12.93 3.04
CA ASP A 109 4.21 -14.25 3.47
C ASP A 109 5.20 -15.37 3.11
N LYS A 110 5.79 -15.32 1.91
CA LYS A 110 6.80 -16.28 1.46
C LYS A 110 8.08 -16.21 2.29
N ILE A 111 8.55 -15.00 2.57
CA ILE A 111 9.73 -14.79 3.42
C ILE A 111 9.45 -15.30 4.84
N ASN A 112 8.28 -14.96 5.41
CA ASN A 112 7.88 -15.42 6.74
C ASN A 112 7.80 -16.96 6.82
N PHE A 113 7.25 -17.60 5.78
CA PHE A 113 7.20 -19.06 5.70
C PHE A 113 8.61 -19.67 5.61
N SER A 114 9.51 -19.07 4.83
CA SER A 114 10.87 -19.58 4.66
C SER A 114 11.75 -19.40 5.90
N ILE A 115 11.61 -18.30 6.63
CA ILE A 115 12.33 -18.07 7.90
C ILE A 115 11.77 -19.00 8.97
N GLY A 116 10.43 -19.14 9.02
CA GLY A 116 9.73 -19.92 10.03
C GLY A 116 9.80 -19.27 11.42
N GLN A 117 8.96 -19.77 12.33
CA GLN A 117 8.98 -19.37 13.74
C GLN A 117 8.89 -20.62 14.60
N ASP A 118 9.68 -20.71 15.67
CA ASP A 118 9.51 -21.76 16.67
C ASP A 118 8.20 -21.52 17.44
N PRO A 119 7.19 -22.38 17.30
CA PRO A 119 5.90 -22.21 17.98
C PRO A 119 6.00 -22.35 19.50
N ASN A 120 7.11 -22.90 20.02
CA ASN A 120 7.34 -23.03 21.46
C ASN A 120 8.13 -21.85 22.05
N SER A 121 8.53 -20.88 21.23
CA SER A 121 9.27 -19.72 21.73
C SER A 121 8.40 -18.93 22.69
N LYS A 122 8.91 -18.72 23.91
CA LYS A 122 8.24 -17.93 24.96
C LYS A 122 8.50 -16.42 24.82
N GLN A 123 9.46 -16.03 23.99
CA GLN A 123 9.96 -14.66 23.89
C GLN A 123 10.22 -14.30 22.43
N LEU A 124 10.07 -13.01 22.12
CA LEU A 124 10.32 -12.45 20.79
C LEU A 124 11.11 -11.15 20.95
N ILE A 125 12.12 -10.96 20.12
CA ILE A 125 12.84 -9.69 19.99
C ILE A 125 12.44 -9.11 18.65
N GLY A 126 11.68 -8.02 18.67
CA GLY A 126 11.30 -7.26 17.47
C GLY A 126 12.37 -6.24 17.12
N VAL A 127 12.73 -6.16 15.84
CA VAL A 127 13.52 -5.05 15.30
C VAL A 127 12.56 -4.18 14.50
N LEU A 128 12.45 -2.91 14.88
CA LEU A 128 11.61 -1.94 14.20
C LEU A 128 12.48 -1.09 13.26
N ASP A 129 12.19 -1.15 11.97
CA ASP A 129 12.77 -0.29 10.94
C ASP A 129 11.63 0.28 10.11
N ILE A 130 11.49 1.61 10.13
CA ILE A 130 10.43 2.33 9.43
C ILE A 130 10.99 3.59 8.78
N TYR A 131 10.23 4.18 7.86
CA TYR A 131 10.57 5.49 7.30
C TYR A 131 10.65 6.54 8.42
N GLY A 132 11.74 7.30 8.44
CA GLY A 132 11.89 8.46 9.32
C GLY A 132 10.98 9.62 8.90
N PHE A 133 10.94 10.67 9.72
CA PHE A 133 10.16 11.87 9.42
C PHE A 133 10.61 12.52 8.09
N GLU A 134 9.64 12.87 7.25
CA GLU A 134 9.87 13.44 5.91
C GLU A 134 9.26 14.84 5.78
N SER A 135 9.99 15.74 5.10
CA SER A 135 9.45 17.04 4.73
C SER A 135 10.02 17.49 3.38
N PHE A 136 9.14 17.59 2.39
CA PHE A 136 9.46 18.02 1.04
C PHE A 136 8.79 19.36 0.70
N LYS A 137 9.11 19.91 -0.48
CA LYS A 137 8.45 21.11 -1.00
C LYS A 137 6.95 20.91 -1.24
N LEU A 138 6.56 19.70 -1.64
CA LEU A 138 5.17 19.29 -1.81
C LEU A 138 4.96 18.00 -1.01
N ASN A 139 4.16 18.10 0.04
CA ASN A 139 3.80 16.98 0.91
C ASN A 139 2.37 16.54 0.58
N SER A 140 2.17 15.24 0.50
CA SER A 140 0.87 14.63 0.22
C SER A 140 0.43 13.77 1.41
N PHE A 141 -0.66 13.03 1.21
CA PHE A 141 -1.17 12.06 2.17
C PHE A 141 -0.11 11.05 2.63
N GLU A 142 0.83 10.69 1.76
CA GLU A 142 1.94 9.78 2.06
C GLU A 142 2.85 10.33 3.18
N GLN A 143 3.33 11.58 3.07
CA GLN A 143 4.16 12.20 4.11
C GLN A 143 3.37 12.38 5.40
N PHE A 144 2.08 12.71 5.31
CA PHE A 144 1.23 12.79 6.49
C PHE A 144 1.19 11.46 7.25
N CYS A 145 0.95 10.33 6.57
CA CYS A 145 0.94 9.00 7.18
C CYS A 145 2.30 8.62 7.80
N ILE A 146 3.41 8.91 7.11
CA ILE A 146 4.76 8.65 7.60
C ILE A 146 5.04 9.47 8.86
N ASN A 147 4.80 10.77 8.82
CA ASN A 147 5.08 11.67 9.92
C ASN A 147 4.18 11.41 11.12
N PHE A 148 2.91 11.10 10.88
CA PHE A 148 1.98 10.71 11.94
C PHE A 148 2.44 9.42 12.65
N THR A 149 2.93 8.43 11.90
CA THR A 149 3.51 7.21 12.49
C THR A 149 4.74 7.54 13.35
N ASN A 150 5.61 8.45 12.89
CA ASN A 150 6.76 8.91 13.67
C ASN A 150 6.33 9.63 14.95
N GLU A 151 5.28 10.47 14.88
CA GLU A 151 4.73 11.16 16.04
C GLU A 151 4.22 10.16 17.10
N LYS A 152 3.58 9.08 16.65
CA LYS A 152 3.13 7.98 17.52
C LYS A 152 4.27 7.25 18.18
N LEU A 153 5.36 6.96 17.46
CA LEU A 153 6.54 6.34 18.03
C LEU A 153 7.26 7.26 19.02
N GLN A 154 7.32 8.56 18.73
CA GLN A 154 7.85 9.55 19.66
C GLN A 154 7.02 9.59 20.95
N GLN A 155 5.69 9.50 20.85
CA GLN A 155 4.85 9.46 22.06
C GLN A 155 5.03 8.17 22.84
N HIS A 156 5.15 7.03 22.16
CA HIS A 156 5.45 5.76 22.81
C HIS A 156 6.80 5.81 23.55
N PHE A 157 7.82 6.42 22.94
CA PHE A 157 9.13 6.65 23.56
C PHE A 157 9.01 7.54 24.79
N ASN A 158 8.33 8.70 24.68
CA ASN A 158 8.13 9.63 25.78
C ASN A 158 7.42 8.96 26.97
N GLN A 159 6.40 8.15 26.69
CA GLN A 159 5.66 7.42 27.71
C GLN A 159 6.52 6.39 28.43
N HIS A 160 7.34 5.63 27.71
CA HIS A 160 8.20 4.60 28.31
C HIS A 160 9.39 5.19 29.07
N VAL A 161 10.14 6.09 28.43
CA VAL A 161 11.41 6.57 28.98
C VAL A 161 11.21 7.63 30.07
N PHE A 162 10.18 8.46 29.97
CA PHE A 162 9.98 9.54 30.94
C PHE A 162 8.85 9.25 31.91
N LYS A 163 7.65 8.92 31.43
CA LYS A 163 6.49 8.78 32.33
C LYS A 163 6.60 7.55 33.22
N MET A 164 6.80 6.37 32.61
CA MET A 164 6.87 5.11 33.38
C MET A 164 8.10 5.02 34.29
N GLU A 165 9.26 5.50 33.84
CA GLU A 165 10.48 5.52 34.68
C GLU A 165 10.28 6.39 35.94
N GLN A 166 9.65 7.56 35.79
CA GLN A 166 9.37 8.47 36.92
C GLN A 166 8.28 7.93 37.85
N GLU A 167 7.29 7.23 37.31
CA GLU A 167 6.28 6.52 38.10
C GLU A 167 6.92 5.40 38.95
N GLU A 168 7.88 4.66 38.41
CA GLU A 168 8.57 3.60 39.17
C GLU A 168 9.45 4.18 40.28
N TYR A 169 10.20 5.27 40.02
CA TYR A 169 10.95 5.97 41.09
C TYR A 169 10.04 6.46 42.22
N THR A 170 8.87 7.00 41.87
CA THR A 170 7.90 7.46 42.85
C THR A 170 7.37 6.29 43.69
N LYS A 171 7.11 5.15 43.05
CA LYS A 171 6.62 3.92 43.68
C LYS A 171 7.66 3.25 44.57
N GLU A 172 8.94 3.35 44.23
CA GLU A 172 10.06 2.87 45.07
C GLU A 172 10.46 3.88 46.16
N GLU A 173 9.76 5.01 46.29
CA GLU A 173 10.05 6.09 47.24
C GLU A 173 11.48 6.65 47.09
N ILE A 174 12.03 6.60 45.87
CA ILE A 174 13.35 7.14 45.54
C ILE A 174 13.22 8.64 45.31
N ASN A 175 14.05 9.41 46.01
CA ASN A 175 14.04 10.86 45.89
C ASN A 175 14.67 11.27 44.55
N TRP A 176 13.82 11.56 43.57
CA TRP A 176 14.19 11.87 42.19
C TRP A 176 13.71 13.28 41.79
N SER A 177 14.50 13.96 40.96
CA SER A 177 14.13 15.27 40.40
C SER A 177 13.38 15.07 39.10
N TYR A 178 12.13 15.54 39.01
CA TYR A 178 11.30 15.39 37.83
C TYR A 178 12.00 15.97 36.59
N ILE A 179 12.02 15.20 35.50
CA ILE A 179 12.59 15.65 34.23
C ILE A 179 11.45 16.17 33.37
N GLU A 180 11.50 17.46 33.03
CA GLU A 180 10.60 18.05 32.04
C GLU A 180 10.98 17.58 30.63
N PHE A 181 9.98 17.17 29.86
CA PHE A 181 10.13 16.78 28.46
C PHE A 181 8.97 17.35 27.63
N VAL A 182 9.14 17.40 26.30
CA VAL A 182 8.11 17.86 25.38
C VAL A 182 7.17 16.70 25.06
N ASP A 183 5.95 16.77 25.57
CA ASP A 183 4.86 15.85 25.24
C ASP A 183 4.18 16.31 23.95
N ASN A 184 3.98 15.37 23.02
CA ASN A 184 3.39 15.60 21.72
C ASN A 184 1.93 15.09 21.61
N GLN A 185 1.29 14.82 22.75
CA GLN A 185 -0.09 14.33 22.80
C GLN A 185 -1.09 15.28 22.13
N ASP A 186 -0.86 16.59 22.16
CA ASP A 186 -1.72 17.60 21.55
C ASP A 186 -1.79 17.46 20.02
N VAL A 187 -0.65 17.20 19.36
CA VAL A 187 -0.59 16.94 17.92
C VAL A 187 -1.30 15.64 17.56
N LEU A 188 -1.11 14.60 18.36
CA LEU A 188 -1.80 13.32 18.15
C LEU A 188 -3.30 13.44 18.32
N ASP A 189 -3.74 14.17 19.35
CA ASP A 189 -5.15 14.42 19.62
C ASP A 189 -5.80 15.20 18.46
N LEU A 190 -5.11 16.18 17.88
CA LEU A 190 -5.60 16.91 16.71
C LEU A 190 -5.86 15.99 15.50
N ILE A 191 -5.05 14.96 15.34
CA ILE A 191 -5.14 14.03 14.22
C ILE A 191 -6.18 12.92 14.47
N GLU A 192 -6.27 12.41 15.70
CA GLU A 192 -7.08 11.23 16.03
C GLU A 192 -8.44 11.51 16.65
N LYS A 193 -8.59 12.62 17.39
CA LYS A 193 -9.88 12.93 18.04
C LYS A 193 -10.84 13.56 17.03
N VAL A 194 -11.82 12.76 16.63
CA VAL A 194 -13.06 13.20 15.98
C VAL A 194 -14.08 13.59 17.05
#